data_AF-A0A9R1QUK7-F1
#
_entry.id   AF-A0A9R1QUK7-F1
#
_cell.length_a   1.000
_cell.length_b   1.000
_cell.length_c   1.000
_cell.angle_alpha   90.00
_cell.angle_beta   90.00
_cell.angle_gamma   90.00
#
_symmetry.space_group_name_H-M   'P 1'
#
loop_
_entity.id
_entity.type
_entity.pdbx_description
1 polymer ?
#
loop_
_entity_poly.entity_id
_entity_poly.type
_entity_poly.pdbx_seq_one_letter_code
_entity_poly.pdbx_strand_id
1 'polypeptide(L)'
;MVAKDSRCLSHMFAAEIFMHRFLLSSAIRTMNPEEADWFYTPVYTTCDLTPWGHPLPFKSPRIMRSAVQFISSHWPYWNRTAGADHFFVVPHDFGACFHYQVSHRAHMGNLNLPTIYYH
;
A
#
# COMPACT_ATOMS: atom_id res chain seq x y z
N MET A 1 -12.69 -17.26 2.77
CA MET A 1 -12.28 -16.18 1.84
C MET A 1 -13.10 -14.95 2.23
N VAL A 2 -12.47 -13.86 2.70
CA VAL A 2 -13.20 -12.64 3.07
C VAL A 2 -13.89 -12.11 1.82
N ALA A 3 -15.22 -12.06 1.81
CA ALA A 3 -15.99 -11.53 0.69
C ALA A 3 -15.70 -10.03 0.57
N LYS A 4 -14.77 -9.67 -0.31
CA LYS A 4 -14.48 -8.28 -0.66
C LYS A 4 -15.48 -7.82 -1.73
N ASP A 5 -15.78 -6.53 -1.68
CA ASP A 5 -16.73 -5.88 -2.57
C ASP A 5 -16.39 -6.17 -4.05
N SER A 6 -17.39 -6.51 -4.87
CA SER A 6 -17.16 -6.86 -6.29
C SER A 6 -16.57 -5.70 -7.09
N ARG A 7 -16.79 -4.45 -6.66
CA ARG A 7 -16.18 -3.24 -7.24
C ARG A 7 -14.65 -3.27 -7.14
N CYS A 8 -14.08 -4.04 -6.22
CA CYS A 8 -12.63 -4.23 -6.12
C CYS A 8 -12.03 -4.91 -7.34
N LEU A 9 -12.83 -5.53 -8.21
CA LEU A 9 -12.36 -6.23 -9.41
C LEU A 9 -12.41 -5.39 -10.68
N SER A 10 -13.13 -4.26 -10.69
CA SER A 10 -13.40 -3.49 -11.91
C SER A 10 -13.38 -1.97 -11.75
N HIS A 11 -13.46 -1.44 -10.53
CA HIS A 11 -13.49 0.01 -10.27
C HIS A 11 -12.09 0.64 -10.29
N MET A 12 -12.00 1.97 -10.23
CA MET A 12 -10.69 2.67 -10.14
C MET A 12 -9.84 2.24 -8.93
N PHE A 13 -10.49 1.69 -7.89
CA PHE A 13 -9.85 1.17 -6.68
C PHE A 13 -9.30 -0.26 -6.83
N ALA A 14 -9.42 -0.86 -8.01
CA ALA A 14 -8.94 -2.20 -8.32
C ALA A 14 -7.48 -2.22 -8.80
N ALA A 15 -6.80 -1.07 -8.88
CA ALA A 15 -5.43 -0.98 -9.42
C ALA A 15 -4.45 -1.95 -8.73
N GLU A 16 -4.56 -2.15 -7.41
CA GLU A 16 -3.76 -3.14 -6.66
C GLU A 16 -4.00 -4.58 -7.17
N ILE A 17 -5.25 -4.93 -7.49
CA ILE A 17 -5.63 -6.24 -8.02
C ILE A 17 -5.17 -6.41 -9.47
N PHE A 18 -5.35 -5.39 -10.31
CA PHE A 18 -4.87 -5.41 -11.69
C PHE A 18 -3.35 -5.58 -11.75
N MET A 19 -2.60 -4.83 -10.93
CA MET A 19 -1.14 -5.00 -10.88
C MET A 19 -0.72 -6.36 -10.37
N HIS A 20 -1.39 -6.91 -9.36
CA HIS A 20 -1.06 -8.26 -8.91
C HIS A 20 -1.34 -9.31 -9.99
N ARG A 21 -2.49 -9.24 -10.68
CA ARG A 21 -2.80 -10.15 -11.79
C ARG A 21 -1.80 -10.03 -12.93
N PHE A 22 -1.43 -8.80 -13.29
CA PHE A 22 -0.41 -8.53 -14.30
C PHE A 22 0.94 -9.16 -13.92
N LEU A 23 1.40 -8.97 -12.69
CA LEU A 23 2.67 -9.54 -12.22
C LEU A 23 2.61 -11.07 -12.13
N LEU A 24 1.46 -11.65 -11.76
CA LEU A 24 1.24 -13.10 -11.75
C LEU A 24 1.41 -13.73 -13.14
N SER A 25 0.94 -13.05 -14.20
CA SER A 25 1.05 -13.54 -15.57
C SER A 25 2.26 -12.99 -16.34
N SER A 26 3.12 -12.22 -15.69
CA SER A 26 4.28 -11.60 -16.33
C SER A 26 5.44 -12.60 -16.52
N ALA A 27 6.19 -12.43 -17.61
CA ALA A 27 7.38 -13.24 -17.87
C ALA A 27 8.55 -12.96 -16.90
N ILE A 28 8.49 -11.86 -16.15
CA ILE A 28 9.52 -11.44 -15.18
C ILE A 28 9.33 -12.09 -13.81
N ARG A 29 8.24 -12.82 -13.58
CA ARG A 29 7.98 -13.51 -12.32
C ARG A 29 8.81 -14.78 -12.25
N THR A 30 9.68 -14.87 -11.24
CA THR A 30 10.31 -16.14 -10.82
C THR A 30 9.59 -16.75 -9.62
N MET A 31 9.68 -18.08 -9.49
CA MET A 31 9.26 -18.83 -8.30
C MET A 31 10.44 -19.11 -7.37
N ASN A 32 11.67 -18.84 -7.80
CA ASN A 32 12.88 -18.97 -7.01
C ASN A 32 13.25 -17.60 -6.39
N PRO A 33 13.12 -17.43 -5.06
CA PRO A 33 13.44 -16.15 -4.41
C PRO A 33 14.92 -15.76 -4.47
N GLU A 34 15.84 -16.70 -4.74
CA GLU A 34 17.27 -16.39 -4.91
C GLU A 34 17.57 -15.72 -6.25
N GLU A 35 16.70 -15.87 -7.25
CA GLU A 35 16.80 -15.22 -8.56
C GLU A 35 16.08 -13.86 -8.59
N ALA A 36 15.38 -13.49 -7.51
CA ALA A 36 14.55 -12.30 -7.49
C ALA A 36 15.36 -11.04 -7.14
N ASP A 37 15.37 -10.06 -8.05
CA ASP A 37 15.90 -8.72 -7.82
C ASP A 37 14.97 -7.87 -6.92
N TRP A 38 13.66 -8.11 -7.02
CA TRP A 38 12.62 -7.35 -6.32
C TRP A 38 11.50 -8.26 -5.82
N PHE A 39 10.97 -7.95 -4.64
CA PHE A 39 9.83 -8.65 -4.03
C PHE A 39 8.58 -7.79 -4.09
N TYR A 40 7.65 -8.15 -4.98
CA TYR A 40 6.32 -7.57 -4.95
C TYR A 40 5.54 -8.07 -3.74
N THR A 41 5.04 -7.15 -2.92
CA THR A 41 4.17 -7.49 -1.80
C THR A 41 2.73 -7.04 -2.07
N PRO A 42 1.79 -7.97 -2.36
CA PRO A 42 0.40 -7.61 -2.60
C PRO A 42 -0.30 -7.21 -1.29
N VAL A 43 -0.74 -5.96 -1.22
CA VAL A 43 -1.61 -5.46 -0.14
C VAL A 43 -2.78 -4.74 -0.80
N TYR A 44 -4.01 -5.10 -0.41
CA TYR A 44 -5.23 -4.56 -1.05
C TYR A 44 -5.94 -3.56 -0.15
N THR A 45 -5.37 -2.38 -0.05
CA THR A 45 -5.80 -1.34 0.88
C THR A 45 -6.96 -0.50 0.35
N THR A 46 -7.18 -0.43 -0.96
CA THR A 46 -8.29 0.35 -1.57
C THR A 46 -9.55 -0.49 -1.78
N CYS A 47 -9.47 -1.79 -1.52
CA CYS A 47 -10.56 -2.74 -1.72
C CYS A 47 -11.53 -2.84 -0.52
N ASP A 48 -11.43 -1.92 0.44
CA ASP A 48 -12.33 -1.85 1.59
C ASP A 48 -13.14 -0.56 1.48
N LEU A 49 -14.35 -0.74 0.93
CA LEU A 49 -15.23 0.34 0.52
C LEU A 49 -16.41 0.46 1.47
N THR A 50 -16.87 1.69 1.69
CA THR A 50 -18.19 1.95 2.26
C THR A 50 -19.28 1.33 1.38
N PRO A 51 -20.52 1.12 1.88
CA PRO A 51 -21.64 0.67 1.04
C PRO A 51 -21.81 1.52 -0.23
N TRP A 52 -21.54 2.83 -0.13
CA TRP A 52 -21.58 3.80 -1.23
C TRP A 52 -20.39 3.75 -2.19
N GLY A 53 -19.39 2.91 -1.94
CA GLY A 53 -18.25 2.71 -2.84
C GLY A 53 -17.07 3.64 -2.59
N HIS A 54 -17.11 4.47 -1.55
CA HIS A 54 -15.97 5.32 -1.17
C HIS A 54 -14.91 4.52 -0.40
N PRO A 55 -13.61 4.75 -0.67
CA PRO A 55 -12.53 4.11 0.08
C PRO A 55 -12.51 4.62 1.53
N LEU A 56 -11.95 3.81 2.44
CA LEU A 56 -11.81 4.16 3.86
C LEU A 56 -10.41 4.74 4.13
N PRO A 57 -10.24 6.09 4.11
CA PRO A 57 -8.91 6.70 4.04
C PRO A 57 -8.04 6.43 5.27
N PHE A 58 -8.64 6.27 6.45
CA PHE A 58 -7.89 6.04 7.69
C PHE A 58 -7.56 4.56 7.95
N LYS A 59 -8.20 3.64 7.21
CA LYS A 59 -8.00 2.19 7.40
C LYS A 59 -6.77 1.71 6.64
N SER A 60 -6.56 2.22 5.45
CA SER A 60 -5.51 1.80 4.54
C SER A 60 -4.07 2.03 5.08
N PRO A 61 -3.70 3.17 5.71
CA PRO A 61 -2.38 3.32 6.34
C PRO A 61 -2.14 2.34 7.50
N ARG A 62 -3.20 2.00 8.26
CA ARG A 62 -3.13 1.00 9.33
C ARG A 62 -2.89 -0.39 8.78
N ILE A 63 -3.62 -0.77 7.72
CA ILE A 63 -3.42 -2.04 7.02
C ILE A 63 -1.99 -2.13 6.48
N MET A 64 -1.49 -1.06 5.84
CA MET A 64 -0.13 -1.04 5.30
C MET A 64 0.92 -1.22 6.40
N ARG A 65 0.77 -0.52 7.54
CA ARG A 65 1.66 -0.71 8.70
C ARG A 65 1.65 -2.14 9.20
N SER A 66 0.46 -2.75 9.36
CA SER A 66 0.35 -4.13 9.81
C SER A 66 0.95 -5.12 8.79
N ALA A 67 0.79 -4.87 7.49
CA ALA A 67 1.38 -5.69 6.45
C ALA A 67 2.92 -5.64 6.50
N VAL A 68 3.50 -4.44 6.55
CA VAL A 68 4.97 -4.26 6.68
C VAL A 68 5.49 -4.93 7.94
N GLN A 69 4.84 -4.73 9.08
CA GLN A 69 5.20 -5.41 10.33
C GLN A 69 5.17 -6.93 10.17
N PHE A 70 4.08 -7.46 9.63
CA PHE A 70 3.93 -8.90 9.41
C PHE A 70 5.03 -9.47 8.51
N ILE A 71 5.32 -8.84 7.38
CA ILE A 71 6.34 -9.32 6.44
C ILE A 71 7.73 -9.22 7.06
N SER A 72 8.03 -8.09 7.72
CA SER A 72 9.31 -7.88 8.38
C SER A 72 9.62 -8.91 9.46
N SER A 73 8.60 -9.46 10.12
CA SER A 73 8.79 -10.47 11.17
C SER A 73 8.68 -11.92 10.68
N HIS A 74 8.05 -12.19 9.54
CA HIS A 74 7.76 -13.56 9.07
C HIS A 74 8.48 -13.95 7.78
N TRP A 75 8.96 -12.99 6.98
CA TRP A 75 9.56 -13.28 5.69
C TRP A 75 11.08 -13.09 5.72
N PRO A 76 11.89 -14.17 5.61
CA PRO A 76 13.34 -14.09 5.78
C PRO A 76 14.03 -13.12 4.82
N TYR A 77 13.56 -13.01 3.58
CA TYR A 77 14.15 -12.15 2.56
C TYR A 77 14.01 -10.65 2.88
N TRP A 78 13.08 -10.27 3.75
CA TRP A 78 12.97 -8.88 4.22
C TRP A 78 14.26 -8.41 4.90
N ASN A 79 14.87 -9.28 5.72
CA ASN A 79 16.04 -8.92 6.54
C ASN A 79 17.32 -8.75 5.71
N ARG A 80 17.36 -9.22 4.45
CA ARG A 80 18.51 -9.07 3.55
C ARG A 80 18.81 -7.60 3.24
N THR A 81 17.76 -6.80 3.12
CA THR A 81 17.82 -5.40 2.67
C THR A 81 17.07 -4.46 3.60
N ALA A 82 16.56 -4.96 4.73
CA ALA A 82 15.57 -4.30 5.57
C ALA A 82 14.34 -3.80 4.78
N GLY A 83 13.95 -4.55 3.74
CA GLY A 83 12.81 -4.24 2.86
C GLY A 83 13.11 -3.30 1.70
N ALA A 84 14.37 -2.89 1.46
CA ALA A 84 14.69 -1.97 0.36
C ALA A 84 14.45 -2.56 -1.04
N ASP A 85 14.47 -3.88 -1.18
CA ASP A 85 14.13 -4.62 -2.40
C ASP A 85 12.65 -5.06 -2.44
N HIS A 86 11.83 -4.62 -1.49
CA HIS A 86 10.39 -4.90 -1.46
C HIS A 86 9.60 -3.68 -1.94
N PHE A 87 8.64 -3.91 -2.83
CA PHE A 87 7.79 -2.85 -3.35
C PHE A 87 6.30 -3.16 -3.22
N PHE A 88 5.52 -2.09 -3.13
CA PHE A 88 4.07 -2.09 -2.91
C PHE A 88 3.42 -1.17 -3.94
N VAL A 89 2.21 -1.51 -4.37
CA VAL A 89 1.39 -0.61 -5.19
C VAL A 89 0.39 0.08 -4.26
N VAL A 90 0.50 1.41 -4.14
CA VAL A 90 -0.25 2.22 -3.16
C VAL A 90 -1.05 3.35 -3.82
N PRO A 91 -2.11 3.04 -4.59
CA PRO A 91 -2.80 4.01 -5.45
C PRO A 91 -3.75 4.94 -4.68
N HIS A 92 -3.84 4.79 -3.37
CA HIS A 92 -4.78 5.50 -2.49
C HIS A 92 -4.42 6.96 -2.19
N ASP A 93 -3.31 7.47 -2.72
CA ASP A 93 -2.90 8.88 -2.66
C ASP A 93 -2.87 9.53 -1.25
N PHE A 94 -2.62 8.76 -0.18
CA PHE A 94 -2.59 9.34 1.19
C PHE A 94 -1.48 10.39 1.38
N GLY A 95 -0.37 10.25 0.67
CA GLY A 95 0.76 11.19 0.77
C GLY A 95 0.40 12.60 0.26
N ALA A 96 -0.38 12.71 -0.82
CA ALA A 96 -0.77 13.99 -1.40
C ALA A 96 -2.20 14.42 -1.08
N CYS A 97 -3.04 13.53 -0.50
CA CYS A 97 -4.41 13.87 -0.14
C CYS A 97 -4.46 15.00 0.90
N PHE A 98 -4.98 16.16 0.49
CA PHE A 98 -5.13 17.34 1.34
C PHE A 98 -5.88 17.04 2.65
N HIS A 99 -6.93 16.23 2.58
CA HIS A 99 -7.70 15.83 3.76
C HIS A 99 -6.85 15.03 4.77
N TYR A 100 -5.98 14.15 4.27
CA TYR A 100 -5.04 13.42 5.13
C TYR A 100 -4.00 14.37 5.73
N GLN A 101 -3.41 15.27 4.95
CA GLN A 101 -2.42 16.24 5.43
C GLN A 101 -3.00 17.20 6.49
N VAL A 102 -4.24 17.68 6.31
CA VAL A 102 -4.92 18.54 7.29
C VAL A 102 -5.27 17.77 8.55
N SER A 103 -5.81 16.56 8.43
CA SER A 103 -6.14 15.71 9.59
C SER A 103 -4.88 15.32 10.37
N HIS A 104 -3.77 15.03 9.68
CA HIS A 104 -2.49 14.74 10.31
C HIS A 104 -1.91 15.98 11.01
N ARG A 105 -2.02 17.17 10.40
CA ARG A 105 -1.65 18.44 11.05
C ARG A 105 -2.53 18.78 12.25
N ALA A 106 -3.84 18.50 12.19
CA ALA A 106 -4.75 18.70 13.32
C ALA A 106 -4.47 17.72 14.48
N HIS A 107 -4.12 16.46 14.18
CA HIS A 107 -3.65 15.50 15.19
C HIS A 107 -2.25 15.85 15.72
N MET A 108 -1.39 16.42 14.90
CA MET A 108 -0.06 16.96 15.26
C MET A 108 -0.15 18.39 15.81
N GLY A 109 -1.35 18.85 16.20
CA GLY A 109 -1.61 20.21 16.68
C GLY A 109 -0.89 20.54 17.98
N ASN A 110 0.43 20.78 17.88
CA ASN A 110 1.25 21.66 18.71
C ASN A 110 2.73 21.72 18.28
N LEU A 111 3.06 21.54 17.00
CA LEU A 111 4.40 21.87 16.50
C LEU A 111 4.30 22.74 15.24
N ASN A 112 4.53 24.04 15.42
CA ASN A 112 4.94 24.94 14.35
C ASN A 112 6.22 24.37 13.72
N LEU A 113 6.11 23.77 12.54
CA LEU A 113 7.27 23.46 11.73
C LEU A 113 7.28 24.37 10.49
N PRO A 114 8.40 25.06 10.23
CA PRO A 114 8.49 26.04 9.15
C PRO A 114 8.34 25.32 7.80
N THR A 115 7.52 25.89 6.93
CA THR A 115 7.43 25.49 5.53
C THR A 115 8.79 25.78 4.88
N ILE A 116 9.57 24.74 4.58
CA ILE A 116 10.82 24.85 3.82
C ILE A 116 10.47 24.69 2.34
N TYR A 117 10.75 25.73 1.54
CA TYR A 117 10.71 25.68 0.07
C TYR A 117 12.10 25.31 -0.47
N TYR A 118 12.15 24.53 -1.54
CA TYR A 118 13.38 24.23 -2.28
C TYR A 118 13.30 24.76 -3.72
N HIS A 119 14.47 25.07 -4.29
CA HIS A 119 14.68 25.38 -5.71
C HIS A 119 14.68 24.12 -6.57
#